data_AF-A0A6M0K625-F1
#
_entry.id   AF-A0A6M0K625-F1
#
_cell.length_a   1.000
_cell.length_b   1.000
_cell.length_c   1.000
_cell.angle_alpha   90.00
_cell.angle_beta   90.00
_cell.angle_gamma   90.00
#
_symmetry.space_group_name_H-M   'P 1'
#
loop_
_entity.id
_entity.type
_entity.pdbx_description
1 polymer ?
#
loop_
_entity_poly.entity_id
_entity_poly.type
_entity_poly.pdbx_seq_one_letter_code
_entity_poly.pdbx_strand_id
1 'polypeptide(L)'
;MAQTLGCETIITKQETIASLARQAPGMVLTTLAHHIDLMWLEEAYRRTRKDGAVGVDGVTAEAYEARLHENLSDLLERFKSGRYQAPPVRR
;
A
#
# COMPACT_ATOMS: atom_id res chain seq x y z
N MET A 1 -18.90 0.00 9.78
CA MET A 1 -18.43 -1.08 10.68
C MET A 1 -17.33 -1.96 10.05
N ALA A 2 -17.35 -2.25 8.74
CA ALA A 2 -16.27 -3.01 8.08
C ALA A 2 -14.88 -2.33 8.09
N GLN A 3 -14.85 -0.99 8.08
CA GLN A 3 -13.61 -0.22 7.94
C GLN A 3 -12.68 -0.30 9.17
N THR A 4 -13.23 -0.42 10.37
CA THR A 4 -12.45 -0.52 11.62
C THR A 4 -11.72 -1.85 11.71
N LEU A 5 -12.40 -2.94 11.33
CA LEU A 5 -11.86 -4.29 11.32
C LEU A 5 -10.67 -4.43 10.35
N GLY A 6 -10.71 -3.72 9.22
CA GLY A 6 -9.60 -3.69 8.27
C GLY A 6 -8.35 -3.01 8.82
N CYS A 7 -8.51 -1.86 9.48
CA CYS A 7 -7.39 -1.15 10.12
C CYS A 7 -6.74 -1.99 11.23
N GLU A 8 -7.54 -2.61 12.10
CA GLU A 8 -7.04 -3.49 13.17
C GLU A 8 -6.23 -4.67 12.61
N THR A 9 -6.70 -5.26 11.51
CA THR A 9 -6.00 -6.36 10.83
C THR A 9 -4.63 -5.90 10.27
N ILE A 10 -4.56 -4.74 9.64
CA ILE A 10 -3.30 -4.20 9.08
C ILE A 10 -2.32 -3.83 10.20
N ILE A 11 -2.78 -3.19 11.27
CA ILE A 11 -1.95 -2.86 12.44
C ILE A 11 -1.36 -4.12 13.04
N THR A 12 -2.18 -5.16 13.26
CA THR A 12 -1.71 -6.44 13.81
C THR A 12 -0.64 -7.11 12.95
N LYS A 13 -0.81 -7.08 11.61
CA LYS A 13 0.20 -7.59 10.68
C LYS A 13 1.52 -6.80 10.78
N GLN A 14 1.45 -5.46 10.84
CA GLN A 14 2.62 -4.59 10.99
C GLN A 14 3.36 -4.83 12.31
N GLU A 15 2.62 -4.99 13.41
CA GLU A 15 3.19 -5.28 14.73
C GLU A 15 3.90 -6.63 14.77
N THR A 16 3.34 -7.64 14.12
CA THR A 16 3.96 -8.97 13.99
C THR A 16 5.29 -8.88 13.24
N ILE A 17 5.31 -8.18 12.10
CA ILE A 17 6.53 -7.95 11.31
C ILE A 17 7.57 -7.18 12.14
N ALA A 18 7.16 -6.13 12.84
CA ALA A 18 8.05 -5.33 13.67
C ALA A 18 8.61 -6.13 14.87
N SER A 19 7.79 -6.98 15.49
CA SER A 19 8.22 -7.88 16.56
C SER A 19 9.28 -8.87 16.08
N LEU A 20 9.05 -9.50 14.93
CA LEU A 20 10.00 -10.43 14.32
C LEU A 20 11.34 -9.73 14.00
N ALA A 21 11.29 -8.54 13.39
CA ALA A 21 12.47 -7.74 13.08
C ALA A 21 13.27 -7.36 14.34
N ARG A 22 12.59 -7.05 15.46
CA ARG A 22 13.24 -6.76 16.74
C ARG A 22 13.89 -7.98 17.38
N GLN A 23 13.26 -9.15 17.28
CA GLN A 23 13.77 -10.39 17.87
C GLN A 23 14.97 -10.95 17.12
N ALA A 24 15.04 -10.73 15.80
CA ALA A 24 16.11 -11.24 14.96
C ALA A 24 16.67 -10.14 14.03
N PRO A 25 17.48 -9.20 14.55
CA PRO A 25 17.97 -8.05 13.77
C PRO A 25 18.90 -8.44 12.61
N GLY A 26 19.50 -9.63 12.64
CA GLY A 26 20.30 -10.17 11.53
C GLY A 26 19.50 -10.96 10.48
N MET A 27 18.18 -11.13 10.68
CA MET A 27 17.32 -11.89 9.77
C MET A 27 16.86 -11.03 8.60
N VAL A 28 16.95 -11.58 7.39
CA VAL A 28 16.38 -10.96 6.19
C VAL A 28 14.92 -11.39 6.04
N LEU A 29 14.00 -10.42 6.09
CA LEU A 29 12.57 -10.66 5.83
C LEU A 29 12.30 -10.70 4.33
N THR A 30 12.40 -11.89 3.73
CA THR A 30 12.27 -12.08 2.27
C THR A 30 10.83 -12.09 1.76
N THR A 31 9.84 -12.31 2.63
CA THR A 31 8.45 -12.59 2.26
C THR A 31 7.48 -11.41 2.47
N LEU A 32 7.98 -10.19 2.71
CA LEU A 32 7.14 -9.02 3.00
C LEU A 32 6.10 -8.73 1.91
N ALA A 33 6.46 -8.93 0.64
CA ALA A 33 5.56 -8.72 -0.48
C ALA A 33 4.28 -9.56 -0.39
N HIS A 34 4.30 -10.73 0.25
CA HIS A 34 3.12 -11.59 0.39
C HIS A 34 2.04 -10.98 1.30
N HIS A 35 2.42 -10.13 2.27
CA HIS A 35 1.50 -9.51 3.22
C HIS A 35 0.72 -8.32 2.64
N ILE A 36 1.17 -7.77 1.50
CA ILE A 36 0.50 -6.67 0.82
C ILE A 36 -0.70 -7.24 0.07
N ASP A 37 -1.90 -6.92 0.54
CA ASP A 37 -3.20 -7.27 -0.05
C ASP A 37 -4.02 -6.00 -0.32
N LEU A 38 -5.23 -6.16 -0.87
CA LEU A 38 -6.05 -5.03 -1.26
C LEU A 38 -6.41 -4.13 -0.05
N MET A 39 -6.71 -4.73 1.10
CA MET A 39 -7.00 -3.98 2.33
C MET A 39 -5.78 -3.15 2.79
N TRP A 40 -4.57 -3.70 2.62
CA TRP A 40 -3.34 -2.95 2.90
C TRP A 40 -3.19 -1.74 1.96
N LEU A 41 -3.51 -1.92 0.67
CA LEU A 41 -3.45 -0.84 -0.30
C LEU A 41 -4.54 0.23 -0.08
N GLU A 42 -5.74 -0.16 0.34
CA GLU A 42 -6.80 0.76 0.75
C GLU A 42 -6.37 1.61 1.95
N GLU A 43 -5.77 0.98 2.97
CA GLU A 43 -5.25 1.68 4.13
C GLU A 43 -4.06 2.58 3.77
N ALA A 44 -3.19 2.14 2.87
CA ALA A 44 -2.11 2.97 2.33
C ALA A 44 -2.67 4.19 1.59
N TYR A 45 -3.67 3.99 0.72
CA TYR A 45 -4.37 5.08 0.04
C TYR A 45 -4.95 6.06 1.05
N ARG A 46 -5.63 5.59 2.10
CA ARG A 46 -6.22 6.44 3.14
C ARG A 46 -5.19 7.31 3.86
N ARG A 47 -3.98 6.78 4.10
CA ARG A 47 -2.88 7.51 4.76
C ARG A 47 -2.15 8.50 3.84
N THR A 48 -2.21 8.29 2.53
CA THR A 48 -1.58 9.20 1.56
C THR A 48 -2.25 10.56 1.57
N ARG A 49 -1.45 11.63 1.69
CA ARG A 49 -1.93 13.02 1.59
C ARG A 49 -2.60 13.29 0.25
N LYS A 50 -3.84 13.79 0.29
CA LYS A 50 -4.68 14.09 -0.89
C LYS A 50 -4.47 15.51 -1.42
N ASP A 51 -3.96 16.39 -0.57
CA ASP A 51 -3.59 17.78 -0.85
C ASP A 51 -2.19 17.93 -1.46
N GLY A 52 -1.52 16.82 -1.81
CA GLY A 52 -0.20 16.82 -2.41
C GLY A 52 -0.18 17.36 -3.85
N ALA A 53 0.98 17.85 -4.29
CA ALA A 53 1.19 18.20 -5.68
C ALA A 53 0.97 16.98 -6.60
N VAL A 54 0.32 17.21 -7.73
CA VAL A 54 0.05 16.18 -8.74
C VAL A 54 1.36 15.65 -9.33
N GLY A 55 1.41 14.34 -9.55
CA GLY A 55 2.54 13.64 -10.16
C GLY A 55 2.78 14.00 -11.63
N VAL A 56 3.77 13.36 -12.23
CA VAL A 56 4.10 13.54 -13.67
C VAL A 56 2.97 13.03 -14.57
N ASP A 57 2.14 12.11 -14.07
CA ASP A 57 0.97 11.55 -14.75
C ASP A 57 -0.26 12.48 -14.76
N GLY A 58 -0.23 13.60 -14.01
CA GLY A 58 -1.34 14.55 -14.00
C GLY A 58 -2.57 14.06 -13.22
N VAL A 59 -2.51 12.92 -12.53
CA VAL A 59 -3.66 12.32 -11.86
C VAL A 59 -3.82 12.91 -10.45
N THR A 60 -4.96 13.57 -10.20
CA THR A 60 -5.29 14.04 -8.84
C THR A 60 -5.78 12.90 -7.96
N ALA A 61 -5.75 13.11 -6.64
CA ALA A 61 -6.26 12.12 -5.70
C ALA A 61 -7.75 11.82 -5.93
N GLU A 62 -8.56 12.85 -6.21
CA GLU A 62 -9.99 12.73 -6.49
C GLU A 62 -10.25 11.95 -7.79
N ALA A 63 -9.47 12.23 -8.83
CA ALA A 63 -9.57 11.50 -10.10
C ALA A 63 -9.21 10.02 -9.93
N TYR A 64 -8.20 9.73 -9.11
CA TYR A 64 -7.83 8.35 -8.76
C TYR A 64 -8.92 7.65 -7.94
N GLU A 65 -9.54 8.36 -7.00
CA GLU A 65 -10.57 7.81 -6.10
C GLU A 65 -11.85 7.39 -6.83
N ALA A 66 -12.17 8.04 -7.96
CA ALA A 66 -13.37 7.76 -8.74
C ALA A 66 -13.51 6.28 -9.14
N ARG A 67 -12.39 5.55 -9.28
CA ARG A 67 -12.34 4.10 -9.52
C ARG A 67 -11.41 3.40 -8.54
N LEU A 68 -11.46 3.80 -7.26
CA LEU A 68 -10.49 3.40 -6.24
C LEU A 68 -10.25 1.88 -6.20
N HIS A 69 -11.31 1.08 -6.08
CA HIS A 69 -11.18 -0.36 -5.95
C HIS A 69 -10.53 -1.03 -7.17
N GLU A 70 -10.91 -0.60 -8.37
CA GLU A 70 -10.35 -1.10 -9.63
C GLU A 70 -8.89 -0.71 -9.78
N ASN A 71 -8.56 0.56 -9.49
CA ASN A 71 -7.20 1.07 -9.54
C ASN A 71 -6.28 0.34 -8.55
N LEU A 72 -6.75 0.07 -7.33
CA LEU A 72 -5.98 -0.67 -6.33
C LEU A 72 -5.85 -2.16 -6.67
N SER A 73 -6.86 -2.77 -7.27
CA SER A 73 -6.81 -4.17 -7.73
C SER A 73 -5.81 -4.34 -8.86
N ASP A 74 -5.84 -3.46 -9.86
CA ASP A 74 -4.86 -3.44 -10.95
C ASP A 74 -3.44 -3.12 -10.45
N LEU A 75 -3.30 -2.19 -9.49
CA LEU A 75 -2.02 -1.92 -8.83
C LEU A 75 -1.48 -3.17 -8.12
N LEU A 76 -2.34 -3.89 -7.38
CA LEU A 76 -1.96 -5.12 -6.69
C LEU A 76 -1.51 -6.20 -7.67
N GLU A 77 -2.24 -6.39 -8.77
CA GLU A 77 -1.87 -7.35 -9.81
C GLU A 77 -0.50 -7.02 -10.42
N ARG A 78 -0.28 -5.76 -10.81
CA ARG A 78 1.01 -5.31 -11.35
C ARG A 78 2.13 -5.46 -10.33
N PHE A 79 1.86 -5.15 -9.06
CA PHE A 79 2.84 -5.32 -7.98
C PHE A 79 3.23 -6.79 -7.80
N LYS A 80 2.25 -7.70 -7.70
CA LYS A 80 2.49 -9.15 -7.49
C LYS A 80 3.12 -9.83 -8.70
N SER A 81 2.79 -9.37 -9.91
CA SER A 81 3.39 -9.88 -11.15
C SER A 81 4.77 -9.28 -11.46
N GLY A 82 5.25 -8.31 -10.67
CA GLY A 82 6.52 -7.62 -10.93
C GLY A 82 6.47 -6.66 -12.13
N ARG A 83 5.29 -6.39 -12.69
CA ARG A 83 5.09 -5.46 -13.82
C ARG A 83 4.92 -4.01 -13.37
N TYR A 84 4.76 -3.77 -12.07
CA TYR A 84 4.63 -2.41 -11.55
C TYR A 84 5.95 -1.65 -11.68
N GLN A 85 5.92 -0.54 -12.40
CA GLN A 85 7.01 0.41 -12.50
C GLN A 85 6.53 1.76 -11.99
N ALA A 86 7.18 2.27 -10.93
CA ALA A 86 6.83 3.57 -10.38
C ALA A 86 7.17 4.70 -11.38
N PRO A 87 6.25 5.66 -11.61
CA PRO A 87 6.53 6.80 -12.47
C PRO A 87 7.62 7.70 -11.84
N PRO A 88 8.33 8.48 -12.66
CA PRO A 88 9.36 9.39 -12.17
C PRO A 88 8.77 10.42 -11.20
N VAL A 89 9.52 10.70 -10.12
CA VAL A 89 9.11 11.66 -9.09
C VAL A 89 9.48 13.08 -9.52
N ARG A 90 8.52 14.01 -9.44
CA ARG A 90 8.77 15.44 -9.61
C ARG A 90 9.43 15.98 -8.32
N ARG A 91 10.60 16.60 -8.44
CA ARG A 91 11.34 17.23 -7.34
C ARG A 91 11.19 18.74 -7.39
#